data_AF-X1Q4J0-F1
#
_entry.id   AF-X1Q4J0-F1
#
_cell.length_a   1.000
_cell.length_b   1.000
_cell.length_c   1.000
_cell.angle_alpha   90.00
_cell.angle_beta   90.00
_cell.angle_gamma   90.00
#
_symmetry.space_group_name_H-M   'P 1'
#
loop_
_entity.id
_entity.type
_entity.pdbx_description
1 polymer ?
#
loop_
_entity_poly.entity_id
_entity_poly.type
_entity_poly.pdbx_seq_one_letter_code
_entity_poly.pdbx_strand_id
1 'polypeptide(L)'
;MMVKLNCTEEQVVLFCKNTGYYGRTSIYELIVLEEEFRALIISKASSNIIKDTAIKKGMKTLKDSGLEKVMQGITTLEEVIRVAG
;
A
#
# COMPACT_ATOMS: atom_id res chain seq x y z
N MET A 1 3.17 6.08 -4.65
CA MET A 1 3.60 6.56 -3.32
C MET A 1 5.04 7.05 -3.43
N MET A 2 5.40 8.18 -2.82
CA MET A 2 6.74 8.74 -2.89
C MET A 2 7.71 7.95 -1.99
N VAL A 3 8.97 7.79 -2.41
CA VAL A 3 10.00 7.14 -1.58
C VAL A 3 10.74 8.22 -0.79
N LYS A 4 10.77 8.07 0.53
CA LYS A 4 11.46 8.98 1.44
C LYS A 4 12.97 8.84 1.23
N LEU A 5 13.67 9.96 1.10
CA LEU A 5 15.13 9.95 1.24
C LEU A 5 15.55 10.38 2.64
N ASN A 6 16.55 9.68 3.17
CA ASN A 6 17.33 10.17 4.29
C ASN A 6 18.50 11.00 3.74
N CYS A 7 18.21 12.24 3.34
CA CYS A 7 19.23 13.22 2.98
C CYS A 7 19.60 14.07 4.21
N THR A 8 20.87 14.43 4.35
CA THR A 8 21.29 15.55 5.21
C THR A 8 20.93 16.89 4.54
N GLU A 9 20.91 18.00 5.30
CA GLU A 9 20.48 19.32 4.82
C GLU A 9 21.16 19.76 3.50
N GLU A 10 22.45 19.45 3.34
CA GLU A 10 23.22 19.77 2.12
C GLU A 10 22.80 18.93 0.90
N GLN A 11 22.33 17.69 1.11
CA GLN A 11 21.96 16.75 0.04
C GLN A 11 20.52 16.95 -0.47
N VAL A 12 19.65 17.62 0.30
CA VAL A 12 18.21 17.77 0.00
C VAL A 12 17.96 18.55 -1.30
N VAL A 13 18.76 19.58 -1.59
CA VAL A 13 18.59 20.43 -2.79
C VAL A 13 19.08 19.70 -4.05
N LEU A 14 20.24 19.04 -3.97
CA LEU A 14 20.87 18.42 -5.13
C LEU A 14 20.13 17.17 -5.61
N PHE A 15 19.66 16.33 -4.69
CA PHE A 15 19.09 15.01 -5.02
C PHE A 15 17.57 14.99 -5.05
N CYS A 16 16.91 15.73 -4.16
CA CYS A 16 15.46 15.65 -3.98
C CYS A 16 14.72 16.95 -4.35
N LYS A 17 15.41 17.94 -4.93
CA LYS A 17 14.86 19.26 -5.29
C LYS A 17 14.06 19.90 -4.14
N ASN A 18 14.57 19.78 -2.92
CA ASN A 18 13.92 20.28 -1.71
C ASN A 18 12.57 19.63 -1.35
N THR A 19 12.26 18.44 -1.87
CA THR A 19 11.01 17.72 -1.55
C THR A 19 11.14 16.71 -0.40
N GLY A 20 12.36 16.24 -0.11
CA GLY A 20 12.60 15.14 0.84
C GLY A 20 12.23 13.74 0.30
N TYR A 21 11.84 13.64 -0.97
CA TYR A 21 11.50 12.39 -1.64
C TYR A 21 12.23 12.23 -2.97
N TYR A 22 12.43 10.99 -3.41
CA TYR A 22 12.93 10.70 -4.75
C TYR A 22 12.37 9.39 -5.29
N GLY A 23 11.88 9.43 -6.52
CA GLY A 23 11.27 8.25 -7.13
C GLY A 23 9.92 7.89 -6.50
N ARG A 24 9.41 6.73 -6.88
CA ARG A 24 8.08 6.25 -6.51
C ARG A 24 8.13 4.77 -6.21
N THR A 25 7.30 4.35 -5.27
CA THR A 25 7.03 2.95 -4.97
C THR A 25 5.53 2.67 -5.08
N SER A 26 5.20 1.43 -5.41
CA SER A 26 3.84 0.91 -5.55
C SER A 26 3.34 0.29 -4.25
N ILE A 27 2.03 0.26 -4.05
CA ILE A 27 1.37 -0.54 -3.01
C ILE A 27 0.30 -1.36 -3.72
N TYR A 28 0.00 -2.53 -3.19
CA TYR A 28 -0.87 -3.48 -3.88
C TYR A 28 -1.87 -4.10 -2.91
N GLU A 29 -3.08 -4.33 -3.41
CA GLU A 29 -4.11 -5.14 -2.79
C GLU A 29 -4.42 -6.26 -3.79
N LEU A 30 -4.02 -7.49 -3.44
CA LEU A 30 -4.06 -8.64 -4.34
C LEU A 30 -4.82 -9.78 -3.70
N ILE A 31 -5.85 -10.25 -4.40
CA ILE A 31 -6.64 -11.41 -4.01
C ILE A 31 -6.16 -12.60 -4.84
N VAL A 32 -5.76 -13.68 -4.17
CA VAL A 32 -5.54 -14.97 -4.82
C VAL A 32 -6.88 -15.69 -4.92
N LEU A 33 -7.32 -15.99 -6.15
CA LEU A 33 -8.61 -16.62 -6.39
C LEU A 33 -8.56 -18.12 -6.11
N GLU A 34 -9.02 -18.49 -4.92
CA GLU A 34 -9.28 -19.85 -4.48
C GLU A 34 -10.75 -20.28 -4.67
N GLU A 35 -11.06 -21.56 -4.43
CA GLU A 35 -12.41 -22.12 -4.62
C GLU A 35 -13.50 -21.39 -3.85
N GLU A 36 -13.23 -20.97 -2.61
CA GLU A 36 -14.20 -20.24 -1.78
C GLU A 36 -14.65 -18.93 -2.44
N PHE A 37 -13.76 -18.23 -3.14
CA PHE A 37 -14.14 -17.01 -3.88
C PHE A 37 -15.05 -17.34 -5.06
N ARG A 38 -14.89 -18.50 -5.70
CA ARG A 38 -15.81 -18.91 -6.77
C ARG A 38 -17.22 -19.11 -6.24
N ALA A 39 -17.37 -19.77 -5.09
CA ALA A 39 -18.66 -19.94 -4.44
C ALA A 39 -19.29 -18.59 -4.10
N LEU A 40 -18.52 -17.66 -3.51
CA LEU A 40 -18.98 -16.31 -3.18
C LEU A 40 -19.39 -15.50 -4.42
N ILE A 41 -18.66 -15.63 -5.52
CA ILE A 41 -18.99 -14.97 -6.79
C ILE A 41 -20.29 -15.53 -7.37
N ILE A 42 -20.45 -16.86 -7.40
CA ILE A 42 -21.67 -17.52 -7.91
C ILE A 42 -22.89 -17.13 -7.08
N SER A 43 -22.73 -17.07 -5.75
CA SER A 43 -23.79 -16.65 -4.84
C SER A 43 -24.06 -15.15 -4.85
N LYS A 44 -23.33 -14.36 -5.67
CA LYS A 44 -23.40 -12.90 -5.71
C LYS A 44 -23.23 -12.26 -4.34
N ALA A 45 -22.27 -12.78 -3.56
CA ALA A 45 -21.94 -12.22 -2.25
C ALA A 45 -21.54 -10.74 -2.40
N SER A 46 -21.81 -9.94 -1.36
CA SER A 46 -21.42 -8.54 -1.35
C SER A 46 -19.89 -8.40 -1.39
N SER A 47 -19.42 -7.27 -1.92
CA SER A 47 -17.99 -6.95 -1.94
C SER A 47 -17.36 -6.97 -0.55
N ASN A 48 -18.11 -6.58 0.50
CA ASN A 48 -17.66 -6.64 1.88
C ASN A 48 -17.38 -8.08 2.33
N ILE A 49 -18.27 -9.04 2.01
CA ILE A 49 -18.06 -10.46 2.35
C ILE A 49 -16.82 -11.00 1.62
N ILE A 50 -16.65 -10.67 0.34
CA ILE A 50 -15.48 -11.06 -0.44
C ILE A 50 -14.20 -10.47 0.17
N LYS A 51 -14.22 -9.19 0.54
CA LYS A 51 -13.10 -8.49 1.15
C LYS A 51 -12.71 -9.09 2.50
N ASP A 52 -13.69 -9.33 3.37
CA ASP A 52 -13.44 -9.92 4.70
C ASP A 52 -12.86 -11.33 4.57
N THR A 53 -13.35 -12.11 3.61
CA THR A 53 -12.81 -13.44 3.30
C THR A 53 -11.37 -13.35 2.79
N ALA A 54 -11.07 -12.39 1.90
CA ALA A 54 -9.73 -12.15 1.42
C ALA A 54 -8.76 -11.75 2.53
N ILE A 55 -9.16 -10.84 3.43
CA ILE A 55 -8.34 -10.44 4.58
C ILE A 55 -8.05 -11.64 5.48
N LYS A 56 -9.06 -12.47 5.78
CA LYS A 56 -8.89 -13.70 6.57
C LYS A 56 -7.91 -14.70 5.93
N LYS A 57 -7.83 -14.71 4.60
CA LYS A 57 -6.87 -15.51 3.83
C LYS A 57 -5.51 -14.85 3.61
N GLY A 58 -5.25 -13.72 4.27
CA GLY A 58 -3.94 -13.06 4.23
C GLY A 58 -3.77 -12.02 3.13
N MET A 59 -4.84 -11.61 2.45
CA MET A 59 -4.81 -10.39 1.64
C MET A 59 -4.49 -9.20 2.53
N LYS A 60 -3.49 -8.42 2.13
CA LYS A 60 -3.21 -7.10 2.71
C LYS A 60 -4.00 -6.05 1.96
N THR A 61 -4.63 -5.14 2.69
CA THR A 61 -5.28 -3.99 2.06
C THR A 61 -4.25 -3.03 1.49
N LEU A 62 -4.66 -2.10 0.62
CA LEU A 62 -3.78 -1.02 0.17
C LEU A 62 -3.17 -0.23 1.35
N LYS A 63 -3.96 0.02 2.40
CA LYS A 63 -3.49 0.71 3.62
C LYS A 63 -2.43 -0.12 4.32
N ASP A 64 -2.66 -1.41 4.54
CA ASP A 64 -1.69 -2.30 5.19
C ASP A 64 -0.39 -2.41 4.40
N SER A 65 -0.49 -2.57 3.07
CA SER A 65 0.67 -2.58 2.17
C SER A 65 1.49 -1.28 2.26
N GLY A 66 0.82 -0.13 2.39
CA GLY A 66 1.46 1.16 2.62
C GLY A 66 2.13 1.25 3.99
N LEU A 67 1.43 0.83 5.05
CA LEU A 67 1.95 0.85 6.42
C LEU A 67 3.21 -0.01 6.57
N GLU A 68 3.27 -1.18 5.92
CA GLU A 68 4.49 -2.00 5.91
C GLU A 68 5.69 -1.25 5.34
N LYS A 69 5.49 -0.47 4.27
CA LYS A 69 6.55 0.35 3.69
C LYS A 69 6.96 1.52 4.56
N VAL A 70 6.05 2.06 5.38
CA VAL A 70 6.37 3.05 6.40
C VAL A 70 7.25 2.41 7.47
N MET A 71 6.89 1.23 7.96
CA MET A 71 7.68 0.49 8.96
C MET A 71 9.08 0.12 8.44
N GLN A 72 9.23 -0.09 7.13
CA GLN A 72 10.51 -0.32 6.47
C GLN A 72 11.32 0.96 6.20
N GLY A 73 10.77 2.15 6.50
CA GLY A 73 11.42 3.43 6.25
C GLY A 73 11.45 3.86 4.77
N ILE A 74 10.69 3.20 3.91
CA ILE A 74 10.67 3.47 2.45
C ILE A 74 9.81 4.69 2.12
N THR A 75 8.73 4.93 2.86
CA THR A 75 7.77 6.02 2.65
C THR A 75 7.37 6.65 3.97
N THR A 76 6.54 7.69 3.93
CA THR A 76 5.97 8.34 5.10
C THR A 76 4.50 7.98 5.30
N LEU A 77 4.00 8.20 6.52
CA LEU A 77 2.59 8.00 6.84
C LEU A 77 1.71 8.99 6.06
N GLU A 78 2.17 10.23 5.87
CA GLU A 78 1.48 11.23 5.05
C GLU A 78 1.26 10.72 3.62
N GLU A 79 2.26 10.07 3.03
CA GLU A 79 2.14 9.50 1.70
C GLU A 79 1.12 8.35 1.64
N VAL A 80 1.06 7.48 2.66
CA VAL A 80 0.06 6.41 2.73
C VAL A 80 -1.34 6.98 2.81
N ILE A 81 -1.57 7.97 3.68
CA ILE A 81 -2.88 8.62 3.82
C ILE A 81 -3.27 9.33 2.52
N ARG A 82 -2.31 9.97 1.83
CA ARG A 82 -2.58 10.66 0.56
C ARG A 82 -3.02 9.71 -0.56
N VAL A 83 -2.46 8.49 -0.63
CA VAL A 83 -2.73 7.56 -1.75
C VAL A 83 -3.75 6.47 -1.43
N ALA A 84 -3.96 6.15 -0.16
CA ALA A 84 -4.82 5.06 0.29
C ALA A 84 -5.83 5.47 1.37
N GLY A 85 -5.90 6.76 1.73
CA GLY A 85 -6.79 7.34 2.76
C GLY A 85 -8.28 7.11 2.52
#